data_AF-A0A5S3YDU9-F1
#
_entry.id   AF-A0A5S3YDU9-F1
#
_cell.length_a   1.000
_cell.length_b   1.000
_cell.length_c   1.000
_cell.angle_alpha   90.00
_cell.angle_beta   90.00
_cell.angle_gamma   90.00
#
_symmetry.space_group_name_H-M   'P 1'
#
loop_
_entity.id
_entity.type
_entity.pdbx_description
1 polymer ?
#
loop_
_entity_poly.entity_id
_entity_poly.type
_entity_poly.pdbx_seq_one_letter_code
_entity_poly.pdbx_strand_id
1 'polypeptide(L)'
;TGDKGHIAFYDISEEAPRFIKNVAVGALPDMVTFSHDGKKVVVANEGEPAGDYSVDPEGSISIIDVTEGVIADAAVSLNFTAYNDKQAKLEAKGMVFANPTGRTINGKLIQTSVAMDVEP
;
A
#
# COMPACT_ATOMS: atom_id res chain seq x y z
N THR A 1 -1.12 10.43 7.38
CA THR A 1 -0.17 9.71 6.50
C THR A 1 0.74 8.87 7.37
N GLY A 2 1.05 7.63 6.97
CA GLY A 2 1.91 6.72 7.74
C GLY A 2 1.22 5.71 8.66
N ASP A 3 -0.08 5.85 8.91
CA ASP A 3 -0.87 4.82 9.58
C ASP A 3 -1.35 3.76 8.58
N LYS A 4 -1.52 2.53 9.05
CA LYS A 4 -2.12 1.45 8.27
C LYS A 4 -3.58 1.77 7.93
N GLY A 5 -3.95 1.53 6.68
CA GLY A 5 -5.32 1.59 6.22
C GLY A 5 -6.10 0.32 6.55
N HIS A 6 -7.33 0.29 6.05
CA HIS A 6 -8.31 -0.74 6.39
C HIS A 6 -9.20 -1.07 5.19
N ILE A 7 -9.47 -2.37 4.99
CA ILE A 7 -10.52 -2.85 4.08
C ILE A 7 -11.67 -3.41 4.91
N ALA A 8 -12.83 -2.78 4.78
CA ALA A 8 -14.06 -3.21 5.42
C ALA A 8 -14.93 -4.00 4.43
N PHE A 9 -15.33 -5.20 4.86
CA PHE A 9 -16.19 -6.12 4.12
C PHE A 9 -17.62 -5.99 4.64
N TYR A 10 -18.57 -5.91 3.70
CA TYR A 10 -20.00 -5.83 3.99
C TYR A 10 -20.75 -6.86 3.15
N ASP A 11 -21.78 -7.45 3.74
CA ASP A 11 -22.81 -8.21 3.04
C ASP A 11 -23.88 -7.24 2.55
N ILE A 12 -24.20 -7.33 1.26
CA ILE A 12 -25.16 -6.46 0.58
C ILE A 12 -26.31 -7.26 -0.04
N SER A 13 -26.52 -8.51 0.40
CA SER A 13 -27.65 -9.32 -0.08
C SER A 13 -29.01 -8.81 0.38
N GLU A 14 -29.04 -8.02 1.45
CA GLU A 14 -30.23 -7.42 2.05
C GLU A 14 -30.30 -5.91 1.77
N GLU A 15 -31.44 -5.27 2.07
CA GLU A 15 -31.64 -3.82 1.87
C GLU A 15 -30.62 -2.96 2.63
N ALA A 16 -30.27 -3.36 3.85
CA ALA A 16 -29.27 -2.69 4.67
C ALA A 16 -27.93 -3.45 4.63
N PRO A 17 -26.81 -2.81 4.24
CA PRO A 17 -25.49 -3.43 4.30
C PRO A 17 -25.14 -3.89 5.71
N ARG A 18 -24.70 -5.13 5.84
CA ARG A 18 -24.29 -5.71 7.13
C ARG A 18 -22.78 -5.85 7.18
N PHE A 19 -22.15 -5.24 8.18
CA PHE A 19 -20.71 -5.39 8.40
C PHE A 19 -20.33 -6.86 8.61
N ILE A 20 -19.25 -7.30 7.95
CA ILE A 20 -18.68 -8.64 8.07
C ILE A 20 -17.36 -8.58 8.83
N LYS A 21 -16.39 -7.81 8.32
CA LYS A 21 -15.02 -7.80 8.82
C LYS A 21 -14.29 -6.52 8.45
N ASN A 22 -13.32 -6.13 9.26
CA ASN A 22 -12.34 -5.11 8.93
C ASN A 22 -10.94 -5.73 8.99
N VAL A 23 -10.16 -5.59 7.94
CA VAL A 23 -8.79 -6.12 7.85
C VAL A 23 -7.83 -4.94 7.68
N ALA A 24 -6.81 -4.87 8.54
CA ALA A 24 -5.74 -3.88 8.40
C ALA A 24 -4.85 -4.20 7.18
N VAL A 25 -4.49 -3.17 6.43
CA VAL A 25 -3.66 -3.25 5.20
C VAL A 25 -2.48 -2.27 5.27
N GLY A 26 -1.84 -1.98 4.14
CA GLY A 26 -0.75 -1.00 4.06
C GLY A 26 -1.22 0.45 4.24
N ALA A 27 -0.29 1.40 4.15
CA ALA A 27 -0.60 2.83 4.27
C ALA A 27 -1.29 3.34 2.99
N LEU A 28 -2.33 4.16 3.16
CA LEU A 28 -3.07 4.79 2.04
C LEU A 28 -3.55 3.78 0.98
N PRO A 29 -4.50 2.89 1.30
CA PRO A 29 -5.11 2.02 0.30
C PRO A 29 -5.90 2.85 -0.71
N ASP A 30 -5.49 2.84 -1.98
CA ASP A 30 -6.10 3.65 -3.04
C ASP A 30 -6.96 2.81 -3.99
N MET A 31 -6.58 1.54 -4.20
CA MET A 31 -7.34 0.61 -5.05
C MET A 31 -7.52 -0.74 -4.38
N VAL A 32 -8.69 -1.35 -4.60
CA VAL A 32 -9.03 -2.68 -4.12
C VAL A 32 -9.82 -3.45 -5.17
N THR A 33 -9.51 -4.74 -5.35
CA THR A 33 -10.26 -5.62 -6.25
C THR A 33 -10.27 -7.06 -5.77
N PHE A 34 -11.29 -7.82 -6.17
CA PHE A 34 -11.31 -9.28 -6.00
C PHE A 34 -10.58 -9.95 -7.17
N SER A 35 -9.91 -11.08 -6.89
CA SER A 35 -9.50 -11.99 -7.95
C SER A 35 -10.72 -12.55 -8.67
N HIS A 36 -10.58 -12.91 -9.95
CA HIS A 36 -11.70 -13.41 -10.75
C HIS A 36 -12.37 -14.67 -10.16
N ASP A 37 -11.62 -15.50 -9.45
CA ASP A 37 -12.12 -16.68 -8.76
C ASP A 37 -12.68 -16.39 -7.35
N GLY A 38 -12.69 -15.13 -6.92
CA GLY A 38 -13.18 -14.66 -5.64
C GLY A 38 -12.35 -15.09 -4.43
N LYS A 39 -11.20 -15.74 -4.62
CA LYS A 39 -10.39 -16.29 -3.52
C LYS A 39 -9.44 -15.29 -2.88
N LYS A 40 -9.28 -14.10 -3.45
CA LYS A 40 -8.38 -13.05 -2.96
C LYS A 40 -9.00 -11.69 -3.13
N VAL A 41 -8.68 -10.80 -2.20
CA VAL A 41 -8.75 -9.36 -2.39
C VAL A 41 -7.32 -8.84 -2.47
N VAL A 42 -7.03 -8.04 -3.50
CA VAL A 42 -5.74 -7.39 -3.70
C VAL A 42 -5.94 -5.89 -3.55
N VAL A 43 -5.07 -5.27 -2.74
CA VAL A 43 -5.15 -3.86 -2.38
C VAL A 43 -3.83 -3.19 -2.72
N ALA A 44 -3.87 -2.18 -3.57
CA ALA A 44 -2.75 -1.27 -3.77
C ALA A 44 -2.73 -0.26 -2.62
N ASN A 45 -1.60 -0.18 -1.92
CA ASN A 45 -1.38 0.76 -0.83
C ASN A 45 -0.31 1.72 -1.32
N GLU A 46 -0.74 2.93 -1.67
CA GLU A 46 0.06 3.95 -2.36
C GLU A 46 1.30 4.34 -1.55
N GLY A 47 1.10 4.55 -0.24
CA GLY A 47 2.20 4.98 0.63
C GLY A 47 2.66 6.43 0.40
N GLU A 48 1.85 7.27 -0.26
CA GLU A 48 2.19 8.68 -0.51
C GLU A 48 2.72 9.39 0.75
N PRO A 49 3.78 10.22 0.63
CA PRO A 49 4.28 11.03 1.74
C PRO A 49 3.25 12.04 2.22
N ALA A 50 3.38 12.47 3.48
CA ALA A 50 2.72 13.67 3.95
C ALA A 50 3.16 14.87 3.08
N GLY A 51 2.30 15.87 2.91
CA GLY A 51 2.64 17.03 2.06
C GLY A 51 3.90 17.80 2.48
N ASP A 52 4.30 17.68 3.75
CA ASP A 52 5.55 18.22 4.30
C ASP A 52 6.69 17.18 4.39
N TYR A 53 6.49 15.99 3.83
CA TYR A 53 7.39 14.81 3.85
C TYR A 53 7.90 14.42 5.23
N SER A 54 7.23 14.84 6.31
CA SER A 54 7.60 14.45 7.67
C SER A 54 7.42 12.95 7.92
N VAL A 55 6.50 12.34 7.17
CA VAL A 55 6.19 10.92 7.16
C VAL A 55 6.05 10.46 5.72
N ASP A 56 6.83 9.46 5.34
CA ASP A 56 6.91 8.89 3.99
C ASP A 56 6.88 7.36 4.13
N PRO A 57 5.69 6.74 4.18
CA PRO A 57 5.58 5.30 4.34
C PRO A 57 5.98 4.56 3.06
N GLU A 58 6.42 3.30 3.18
CA GLU A 58 6.64 2.48 1.99
C GLU A 58 5.31 2.08 1.34
N GLY A 59 5.26 2.17 0.00
CA GLY A 59 4.21 1.55 -0.81
C GLY A 59 4.20 0.03 -0.65
N SER A 60 3.03 -0.59 -0.79
CA SER A 60 2.89 -2.04 -0.63
C SER A 60 1.65 -2.61 -1.31
N ILE A 61 1.62 -3.92 -1.51
CA ILE A 61 0.42 -4.65 -1.93
C ILE A 61 -0.05 -5.51 -0.76
N SER A 62 -1.33 -5.42 -0.44
CA SER A 62 -1.95 -6.27 0.58
C SER A 62 -2.85 -7.31 -0.09
N ILE A 63 -2.68 -8.57 0.29
CA ILE A 63 -3.48 -9.69 -0.20
C ILE A 63 -4.28 -10.27 0.96
N ILE A 64 -5.60 -10.28 0.85
CA ILE A 64 -6.50 -10.87 1.83
C ILE A 64 -7.11 -12.12 1.19
N ASP A 65 -6.84 -13.29 1.76
CA ASP A 65 -7.44 -14.53 1.26
C ASP A 65 -8.92 -14.63 1.66
N VAL A 66 -9.68 -15.24 0.76
CA VAL A 66 -11.10 -15.59 0.95
C VAL A 66 -11.22 -17.09 0.71
N THR A 67 -11.43 -17.84 1.80
CA THR A 67 -11.52 -19.31 1.75
C THR A 67 -12.95 -19.71 2.06
N GLU A 68 -13.64 -20.31 1.08
CA GLU A 68 -15.03 -20.75 1.23
C GLU A 68 -15.96 -19.61 1.72
N GLY A 69 -15.73 -18.39 1.25
CA GLY A 69 -16.49 -17.18 1.64
C GLY A 69 -16.04 -16.54 2.96
N VAL A 70 -15.08 -17.15 3.68
CA VAL A 70 -14.53 -16.60 4.92
C VAL A 70 -13.37 -15.68 4.61
N ILE A 71 -13.49 -14.41 5.01
CA ILE A 71 -12.43 -13.40 4.90
C ILE A 71 -11.35 -13.67 5.96
N ALA A 72 -10.09 -13.74 5.56
CA ALA A 72 -8.96 -13.87 6.48
C ALA A 72 -8.89 -12.72 7.51
N ASP A 73 -8.36 -13.00 8.71
CA ASP A 73 -8.20 -11.98 9.76
C ASP A 73 -7.06 -10.99 9.50
N ALA A 74 -6.11 -11.38 8.67
CA ALA A 74 -4.93 -10.58 8.36
C ALA A 74 -4.63 -10.63 6.86
N ALA A 75 -4.16 -9.50 6.33
CA ALA A 75 -3.59 -9.44 5.00
C ALA A 75 -2.14 -9.94 5.01
N VAL A 76 -1.74 -10.63 3.94
CA VAL A 76 -0.33 -10.81 3.59
C VAL A 76 0.14 -9.54 2.90
N SER A 77 1.25 -8.97 3.39
CA SER A 77 1.84 -7.77 2.81
C SER A 77 3.03 -8.13 1.92
N LEU A 78 3.02 -7.61 0.70
CA LEU A 78 4.15 -7.61 -0.23
C LEU A 78 4.72 -6.19 -0.26
N ASN A 79 6.04 -6.07 -0.09
CA ASN A 79 6.76 -4.80 -0.06
C ASN A 79 7.78 -4.69 -1.20
N PHE A 80 8.38 -3.51 -1.35
CA PHE A 80 9.34 -3.21 -2.41
C PHE A 80 10.77 -3.03 -1.90
N THR A 81 11.05 -3.37 -0.64
CA THR A 81 12.37 -3.15 -0.02
C THR A 81 13.53 -3.83 -0.75
N ALA A 82 13.26 -4.94 -1.42
CA ALA A 82 14.23 -5.66 -2.26
C ALA A 82 14.74 -4.84 -3.46
N TYR A 83 14.10 -3.71 -3.77
CA TYR A 83 14.49 -2.79 -4.84
C TYR A 83 15.25 -1.55 -4.34
N ASN A 84 15.42 -1.37 -3.03
CA ASN A 84 16.08 -0.18 -2.46
C ASN A 84 17.53 0.01 -2.95
N ASP A 85 18.21 -1.06 -3.38
CA ASP A 85 19.56 -0.99 -3.97
C ASP A 85 19.56 -0.84 -5.50
N LYS A 86 18.39 -0.71 -6.14
CA LYS A 86 18.23 -0.71 -7.61
C LYS A 86 17.87 0.65 -8.21
N GLN A 87 17.84 1.73 -7.42
CA GLN A 87 17.42 3.06 -7.89
C GLN A 87 18.06 3.47 -9.21
N ALA A 88 19.40 3.51 -9.27
CA ALA A 88 20.13 3.90 -10.49
C ALA A 88 19.81 3.01 -11.71
N LYS A 89 19.54 1.71 -11.49
CA LYS A 89 19.16 0.78 -12.56
C LYS A 89 17.74 1.05 -13.06
N LEU A 90 16.83 1.46 -12.17
CA LEU A 90 15.45 1.80 -12.51
C LEU A 90 15.37 3.16 -13.21
N GLU A 91 16.14 4.16 -12.75
CA GLU A 91 16.30 5.46 -13.41
C GLU A 91 16.82 5.30 -14.84
N ALA A 92 17.82 4.44 -15.05
CA ALA A 92 18.33 4.12 -16.39
C ALA A 92 17.30 3.45 -17.32
N LYS A 93 16.19 2.93 -16.78
CA LYS A 93 15.05 2.39 -17.54
C LYS A 93 13.93 3.42 -17.72
N GLY A 94 14.10 4.65 -17.25
CA GLY A 94 13.13 5.73 -17.37
C GLY A 94 12.18 5.88 -16.18
N MET A 95 12.40 5.14 -15.09
CA MET A 95 11.64 5.39 -13.85
C MET A 95 12.05 6.75 -13.27
N VAL A 96 11.07 7.51 -12.78
CA VAL A 96 11.30 8.82 -12.16
C VAL A 96 10.96 8.71 -10.68
N PHE A 97 11.92 9.09 -9.83
CA PHE A 97 11.74 9.21 -8.39
C PHE A 97 11.58 10.69 -8.05
N ALA A 98 10.60 11.05 -7.22
CA ALA A 98 10.29 12.45 -6.93
C ALA A 98 11.38 13.13 -6.11
N ASN A 99 12.06 12.38 -5.24
CA ASN A 99 13.17 12.87 -4.42
C ASN A 99 14.33 11.86 -4.35
N PRO A 100 15.07 11.60 -5.45
CA PRO A 100 16.05 10.51 -5.54
C PRO A 100 17.26 10.66 -4.60
N THR A 101 17.46 11.84 -4.02
CA THR A 101 18.54 12.14 -3.07
C THR A 101 18.02 12.56 -1.70
N GLY A 102 16.73 12.35 -1.42
CA GLY A 102 16.05 12.89 -0.25
C GLY A 102 15.83 14.40 -0.31
N ARG A 103 15.28 14.96 0.77
CA ARG A 103 14.95 16.39 0.89
C ARG A 103 15.26 16.91 2.29
N THR A 104 15.85 18.11 2.40
CA THR A 104 16.05 18.76 3.70
C THR A 104 14.84 19.64 4.03
N ILE A 105 14.19 19.36 5.16
CA ILE A 105 13.00 20.07 5.64
C ILE A 105 13.25 20.50 7.08
N ASN A 106 13.15 21.81 7.35
CA ASN A 106 13.44 22.40 8.66
C ASN A 106 14.82 21.98 9.22
N GLY A 107 15.83 21.86 8.36
CA GLY A 107 17.19 21.43 8.74
C GLY A 107 17.37 19.94 8.97
N LYS A 108 16.32 19.12 8.80
CA LYS A 108 16.39 17.65 8.87
C LYS A 108 16.42 17.06 7.46
N LEU A 109 17.43 16.26 7.16
CA LEU A 109 17.44 15.44 5.95
C LEU A 109 16.40 14.32 6.09
N ILE A 110 15.43 14.31 5.20
CA ILE A 110 14.50 13.21 4.98
C ILE A 110 15.08 12.35 3.86
N GLN A 111 15.43 11.12 4.20
CA GLN A 111 15.87 10.12 3.24
C GLN A 111 14.66 9.39 2.69
N THR A 112 14.63 9.22 1.39
CA THR A 112 13.64 8.43 0.65
C THR A 112 14.30 7.15 0.17
N SER A 113 13.49 6.20 -0.30
CA SER A 113 13.94 4.94 -0.86
C SER A 113 13.05 4.57 -2.02
N VAL A 114 13.52 3.65 -2.87
CA VAL A 114 12.69 3.12 -3.95
C VAL A 114 11.36 2.59 -3.42
N ALA A 115 11.34 1.92 -2.26
CA ALA A 115 10.09 1.40 -1.69
C ALA A 115 9.11 2.48 -1.20
N MET A 116 9.58 3.70 -0.92
CA MET A 116 8.72 4.85 -0.60
C MET A 116 8.15 5.51 -1.87
N ASP A 117 8.91 5.50 -2.95
CA ASP A 117 8.54 6.15 -4.22
C ASP A 117 7.92 5.16 -5.27
N VAL A 118 7.58 3.94 -4.86
CA VAL A 118 6.88 2.95 -5.71
C VAL A 118 5.42 2.89 -5.32
N GLU A 119 4.56 3.40 -6.19
CA GLU A 119 3.11 3.32 -6.09
C GLU A 119 2.60 2.12 -6.92
N PRO A 120 1.99 1.10 -6.28
CA PRO A 120 1.54 -0.13 -6.94
C PRO A 120 0.15 -0.07 -7.59
#